data_AF-A0A2D0N7A1-F1
#
_entry.id   AF-A0A2D0N7A1-F1
#
_cell.length_a   1.000
_cell.length_b   1.000
_cell.length_c   1.000
_cell.angle_alpha   90.00
_cell.angle_beta   90.00
_cell.angle_gamma   90.00
#
_symmetry.space_group_name_H-M   'P 1'
#
loop_
_entity.id
_entity.type
_entity.pdbx_description
1 polymer ?
#
loop_
_entity_poly.entity_id
_entity_poly.type
_entity_poly.pdbx_seq_one_letter_code
_entity_poly.pdbx_strand_id
1 'polypeptide(L)' 'MKDQLPAKERPISENDIWIAALVKEHGLTLLTKDRHFEQVEGIRVEKL' A
#
# COMPACT_ATOMS: atom_id res chain seq x y z
N MET A 1 -13.34 -14.87 -14.64
CA MET A 1 -13.03 -13.54 -15.19
C MET A 1 -11.76 -13.05 -14.51
N LYS A 2 -10.61 -13.17 -15.17
CA LYS A 2 -9.38 -12.52 -14.71
C LYS A 2 -9.44 -11.11 -15.29
N ASP A 3 -9.92 -10.17 -14.48
CA ASP A 3 -10.05 -8.78 -14.89
C ASP A 3 -8.68 -8.20 -15.21
N GLN A 4 -8.35 -8.27 -16.50
CA GLN A 4 -7.31 -7.48 -17.15
C GLN A 4 -7.78 -6.02 -17.15
N LEU A 5 -7.74 -5.41 -15.97
CA LEU A 5 -7.99 -4.00 -15.82
C LEU A 5 -6.70 -3.25 -16.17
N PRO A 6 -6.79 -2.21 -17.01
CA PRO A 6 -5.63 -1.50 -17.54
C PRO A 6 -4.80 -0.91 -16.41
N ALA A 7 -3.50 -0.80 -16.64
CA ALA A 7 -2.50 -0.18 -15.77
C ALA A 7 -2.71 1.33 -15.59
N LYS A 8 -3.92 1.73 -15.16
CA LYS A 8 -4.18 3.02 -14.56
C LYS A 8 -4.07 2.82 -13.05
N GLU A 9 -3.21 3.60 -12.42
CA GLU A 9 -3.02 3.64 -10.98
C GLU A 9 -4.39 3.66 -10.31
N ARG A 10 -4.74 2.56 -9.63
CA ARG A 10 -6.02 2.49 -8.95
C ARG A 10 -5.89 3.30 -7.66
N PRO A 11 -6.93 4.05 -7.27
CA PRO A 11 -6.91 4.71 -5.97
C PRO A 11 -6.69 3.66 -4.87
N ILE A 12 -5.93 4.05 -3.84
CA ILE A 12 -5.64 3.27 -2.64
C ILE A 12 -6.95 2.67 -2.12
N SER A 13 -6.97 1.35 -1.91
CA SER A 13 -8.16 0.65 -1.43
C SER A 13 -8.39 0.90 0.06
N GLU A 14 -9.60 0.64 0.56
CA GLU A 14 -9.90 0.76 2.00
C GLU A 14 -8.94 -0.10 2.86
N ASN A 15 -8.59 -1.29 2.38
CA ASN A 15 -7.65 -2.17 3.07
C ASN A 15 -6.25 -1.55 3.18
N ASP A 16 -5.79 -0.88 2.13
CA ASP A 16 -4.49 -0.22 2.11
C ASP A 16 -4.46 0.95 3.11
N ILE A 17 -5.58 1.65 3.29
CA ILE A 17 -5.72 2.70 4.31
C ILE A 17 -5.56 2.11 5.71
N TRP A 18 -6.24 1.02 6.02
CA TRP A 18 -6.14 0.36 7.33
C TRP A 18 -4.73 -0.20 7.59
N ILE A 19 -4.11 -0.81 6.58
CA ILE A 19 -2.73 -1.31 6.68
C ILE A 19 -1.77 -0.15 6.95
N ALA A 20 -1.87 0.94 6.18
CA ALA A 20 -1.05 2.13 6.38
C ALA A 20 -1.23 2.76 7.77
N ALA A 21 -2.48 2.85 8.24
CA ALA A 21 -2.79 3.38 9.56
C ALA A 21 -2.11 2.56 10.67
N LEU A 22 -2.20 1.23 10.61
CA LEU A 22 -1.56 0.34 11.58
C LEU A 22 -0.03 0.44 11.55
N VAL A 23 0.55 0.46 10.35
CA VAL A 23 2.01 0.61 10.19
C VAL A 23 2.49 1.93 10.79
N LYS A 24 1.74 3.02 10.56
CA LYS A 24 2.03 4.34 11.10
C LYS A 24 1.89 4.39 12.62
N GLU A 25 0.77 3.88 13.15
CA GLU A 25 0.47 3.87 14.59
C GLU A 25 1.53 3.10 15.39
N HIS A 26 2.00 1.98 14.84
CA HIS A 26 2.98 1.13 15.52
C HIS A 26 4.44 1.42 15.12
N GLY A 27 4.69 2.37 14.22
CA GLY A 27 6.04 2.71 13.75
C GLY A 27 6.78 1.56 13.03
N LEU A 28 6.03 0.68 12.36
CA LEU A 28 6.55 -0.51 11.69
C LEU A 28 7.10 -0.19 10.29
N THR A 29 7.82 -1.14 9.70
CA THR A 29 8.19 -1.13 8.27
C THR A 29 7.28 -2.11 7.53
N LEU A 30 6.57 -1.61 6.51
CA LEU A 30 5.74 -2.42 5.64
C LEU A 30 6.58 -3.08 4.56
N LEU A 31 6.71 -4.40 4.61
CA LEU A 31 7.30 -5.20 3.54
C LEU A 31 6.23 -5.59 2.53
N THR A 32 6.33 -5.10 1.30
CA THR A 32 5.33 -5.39 0.25
C THR A 32 5.94 -5.31 -1.15
N LYS A 33 5.29 -5.97 -2.12
CA LYS A 33 5.56 -5.78 -3.55
C LYS A 33 4.62 -4.74 -4.18
N ASP A 34 3.64 -4.29 -3.39
CA ASP A 34 2.65 -3.32 -3.81
C ASP A 34 3.23 -1.90 -3.75
N ARG A 35 3.21 -1.21 -4.89
CA ARG A 35 3.77 0.13 -5.06
C ARG A 35 2.82 1.23 -4.57
N HIS A 36 1.54 0.94 -4.32
CA HIS A 36 0.58 1.94 -3.83
C HIS A 36 1.03 2.54 -2.49
N PHE A 37 1.70 1.75 -1.64
CA PHE A 37 2.22 2.20 -0.35
C PHE A 37 3.44 3.11 -0.45
N GLU A 38 4.15 3.14 -1.59
CA GLU A 38 5.28 4.06 -1.82
C GLU A 38 4.83 5.54 -1.80
N GLN A 39 3.54 5.80 -2.06
CA GLN A 39 2.95 7.14 -2.07
C GLN A 39 2.34 7.54 -0.72
N VAL A 40 2.36 6.66 0.28
CA VAL A 40 1.74 6.92 1.59
C VAL A 40 2.75 7.61 2.51
N GLU A 41 2.48 8.86 2.85
CA GLU A 41 3.35 9.64 3.74
C GLU A 41 3.31 9.13 5.20
N GLY A 42 4.49 9.07 5.82
CA GLY A 42 4.63 8.76 7.25
C GLY A 42 4.68 7.28 7.60
N ILE A 43 4.82 6.39 6.62
CA ILE A 43 5.15 4.98 6.84
C ILE A 43 6.49 4.63 6.17
N ARG A 44 7.18 3.61 6.68
CA ARG A 44 8.37 3.04 6.03
C ARG A 44 7.94 1.85 5.20
N VAL A 45 8.41 1.78 3.95
CA VAL A 45 8.09 0.69 3.02
C VAL A 45 9.38 0.08 2.51
N GLU A 46 9.47 -1.25 2.58
CA GLU A 46 10.56 -2.03 2.00
C GLU A 46 10.01 -3.01 0.96
N LYS A 47 10.83 -3.27 -0.07
CA LYS A 47 10.46 -4.18 -1.16
C LYS A 47 10.76 -5.62 -0.78
N LEU A 48 9.74 -6.47 -0.92
CA LEU A 48 9.82 -7.93 -0.78
C LEU A 48 10.43 -8.61 -2.01
#